data_AF-A0A1I2Q980-F1
#
_entry.id   AF-A0A1I2Q980-F1
#
_cell.length_a   1.000
_cell.length_b   1.000
_cell.length_c   1.000
_cell.angle_alpha   90.00
_cell.angle_beta   90.00
_cell.angle_gamma   90.00
#
_symmetry.space_group_name_H-M   'P 1'
#
loop_
_entity.id
_entity.type
_entity.pdbx_description
1 polymer ?
#
loop_
_entity_poly.entity_id
_entity_poly.type
_entity_poly.pdbx_seq_one_letter_code
_entity_poly.pdbx_strand_id
1 'polypeptide(L)'
;MKTYEIVIIGGGPAGLAAAISARKAGAKDILILERDKELGGILNQCIHNGFGLHTFKEELTGPEYAYRFMEQVFEEKIEYKLNTMVMDISKDRVVTAMNKEDGLFMIQAKAIILAMGCRERPRGALNIPGYRPAGIFSAGTAQRLVNIEGYMPGREVVILGSGDIGLIMARRMTLEGAKVKVVAELMPYSGGLKRNIVQCLDDFGIPLKLSHTIIDIEGKERISAVTIAEVDSNRKVIPGTEERYTCDTLLLSCGLIPENELSRNVGVEMNPVTNGPVVNESLETNIPGIFACGNVLHVHDLVDFVSEEAKRAGENAYKFVSNGCKEEKTGKVVEIVATQGARYTVPSTINLDRMEDKLTVRFRVGQVYKGAYVSVYLDDQRIMHNKKKIMAPGEMEQVILLKNKLEAQENLHTITVKIEEE
;
A
#
# COMPACT_ATOMS: atom_id res chain seq x y z
N MET A 1 14.07 -18.46 24.35
CA MET A 1 13.64 -17.68 23.19
C MET A 1 14.05 -18.44 21.93
N LYS A 2 13.09 -18.86 21.09
CA LYS A 2 13.40 -19.54 19.81
C LYS A 2 14.04 -18.52 18.86
N THR A 3 15.03 -18.94 18.10
CA THR A 3 15.72 -18.10 17.12
C THR A 3 15.33 -18.51 15.71
N TYR A 4 15.04 -17.54 14.85
CA TYR A 4 14.79 -17.74 13.43
C TYR A 4 15.77 -16.92 12.60
N GLU A 5 16.05 -17.38 11.38
CA GLU A 5 16.82 -16.60 10.42
C GLU A 5 16.04 -15.36 10.01
N ILE A 6 14.75 -15.53 9.67
CA ILE A 6 13.92 -14.43 9.21
C ILE A 6 12.55 -14.50 9.88
N VAL A 7 12.12 -13.39 10.48
CA VAL A 7 10.73 -13.21 10.96
C VAL A 7 10.03 -12.19 10.08
N ILE A 8 8.83 -12.51 9.61
CA ILE A 8 8.04 -11.68 8.71
C ILE A 8 6.76 -11.28 9.43
N ILE A 9 6.47 -9.99 9.44
CA ILE A 9 5.31 -9.45 10.16
C ILE A 9 4.24 -9.06 9.13
N GLY A 10 3.19 -9.87 9.08
CA GLY A 10 2.11 -9.80 8.10
C GLY A 10 2.12 -11.00 7.14
N GLY A 11 1.00 -11.69 7.02
CA GLY A 11 0.75 -12.83 6.13
C GLY A 11 -0.02 -12.46 4.86
N GLY A 12 -0.03 -11.18 4.47
CA GLY A 12 -0.55 -10.70 3.19
C GLY A 12 0.39 -11.00 2.00
N PRO A 13 0.04 -10.56 0.78
CA PRO A 13 0.83 -10.86 -0.43
C PRO A 13 2.31 -10.46 -0.32
N ALA A 14 2.62 -9.33 0.31
CA ALA A 14 3.99 -8.91 0.58
C ALA A 14 4.73 -9.94 1.46
N GLY A 15 4.17 -10.27 2.61
CA GLY A 15 4.81 -11.20 3.54
C GLY A 15 4.98 -12.61 2.96
N LEU A 16 3.96 -13.11 2.26
CA LEU A 16 4.03 -14.42 1.59
C LEU A 16 5.12 -14.43 0.50
N ALA A 17 5.14 -13.41 -0.36
CA ALA A 17 6.14 -13.31 -1.43
C ALA A 17 7.57 -13.18 -0.89
N ALA A 18 7.76 -12.38 0.18
CA ALA A 18 9.03 -12.26 0.88
C ALA A 18 9.48 -13.60 1.47
N ALA A 19 8.58 -14.33 2.14
CA ALA A 19 8.89 -15.63 2.74
C ALA A 19 9.35 -16.66 1.70
N ILE A 20 8.61 -16.77 0.59
CA ILE A 20 8.92 -17.70 -0.50
C ILE A 20 10.25 -17.36 -1.15
N SER A 21 10.51 -16.08 -1.43
CA SER A 21 11.77 -15.66 -2.04
C SER A 21 12.97 -15.92 -1.12
N ALA A 22 12.84 -15.65 0.18
CA ALA A 22 13.87 -15.96 1.17
C ALA A 22 14.16 -17.47 1.25
N ARG A 23 13.11 -18.30 1.25
CA ARG A 23 13.23 -19.77 1.22
C ARG A 23 13.99 -20.22 -0.02
N LYS A 24 13.60 -19.72 -1.21
CA LYS A 24 14.26 -20.04 -2.49
C LYS A 24 15.70 -19.56 -2.54
N ALA A 25 16.03 -18.47 -1.83
CA ALA A 25 17.40 -17.98 -1.70
C ALA A 25 18.27 -18.85 -0.77
N GLY A 26 17.66 -19.66 0.10
CA GLY A 26 18.35 -20.63 0.96
C GLY A 26 18.02 -20.54 2.45
N ALA A 27 17.13 -19.62 2.87
CA ALA A 27 16.71 -19.51 4.27
C ALA A 27 15.94 -20.76 4.70
N LYS A 28 16.29 -21.30 5.88
CA LYS A 28 15.71 -22.52 6.44
C LYS A 28 14.69 -22.24 7.52
N ASP A 29 15.01 -21.30 8.42
CA ASP A 29 14.21 -20.99 9.59
C ASP A 29 13.48 -19.65 9.40
N ILE A 30 12.32 -19.71 8.75
CA ILE A 30 11.45 -18.56 8.48
C ILE A 30 10.16 -18.70 9.29
N LEU A 31 9.70 -17.60 9.90
CA LEU A 31 8.40 -17.51 10.57
C LEU A 31 7.60 -16.32 10.07
N ILE A 32 6.38 -16.56 9.62
CA ILE A 32 5.38 -15.52 9.33
C ILE A 32 4.47 -15.34 10.54
N LEU A 33 4.31 -14.11 11.02
CA LEU A 33 3.35 -13.75 12.07
C LEU A 33 2.18 -12.99 11.44
N GLU A 34 0.98 -13.58 11.48
CA GLU A 34 -0.26 -13.00 10.97
C GLU A 34 -1.26 -12.81 12.11
N ARG A 35 -1.82 -11.60 12.18
CA ARG A 35 -2.78 -11.22 13.22
C ARG A 35 -4.16 -11.80 12.99
N ASP A 36 -4.53 -12.09 11.74
CA ASP A 36 -5.83 -12.63 11.36
C ASP A 36 -5.86 -14.17 11.47
N LYS A 37 -7.06 -14.74 11.33
CA LYS A 37 -7.34 -16.18 11.39
C LYS A 37 -6.90 -16.96 10.16
N GLU A 38 -6.39 -16.29 9.14
CA GLU A 38 -5.98 -16.85 7.85
C GLU A 38 -4.89 -15.99 7.18
N LEU A 39 -4.08 -16.59 6.31
CA LEU A 39 -3.13 -15.88 5.45
C LEU A 39 -3.86 -15.18 4.30
N GLY A 40 -3.18 -14.29 3.58
CA GLY A 40 -3.69 -13.60 2.38
C GLY A 40 -4.03 -12.14 2.58
N GLY A 41 -4.24 -11.72 3.83
CA GLY A 41 -4.56 -10.34 4.18
C GLY A 41 -5.82 -9.84 3.45
N ILE A 42 -5.79 -8.60 2.98
CA ILE A 42 -6.97 -7.95 2.38
C ILE A 42 -7.49 -8.65 1.11
N LEU A 43 -6.65 -9.44 0.43
CA LEU A 43 -7.03 -10.05 -0.83
C LEU A 43 -8.14 -11.10 -0.69
N ASN A 44 -8.26 -11.76 0.46
CA ASN A 44 -9.28 -12.77 0.69
C ASN A 44 -10.71 -12.21 0.55
N GLN A 45 -10.88 -10.90 0.78
CA GLN A 45 -12.16 -10.23 0.62
C GLN A 45 -12.29 -9.47 -0.71
N CYS A 46 -11.27 -9.47 -1.58
CA CYS A 46 -11.33 -8.82 -2.89
C CYS A 46 -11.93 -9.75 -3.96
N ILE A 47 -13.24 -10.00 -3.88
CA ILE A 47 -13.98 -10.88 -4.81
C ILE A 47 -14.32 -10.12 -6.11
N HIS A 48 -13.30 -9.85 -6.92
CA HIS A 48 -13.37 -9.31 -8.27
C HIS A 48 -12.06 -9.58 -9.01
N ASN A 49 -12.08 -9.51 -10.34
CA ASN A 49 -10.89 -9.72 -11.17
C ASN A 49 -9.96 -8.49 -11.19
N GLY A 50 -8.80 -8.67 -11.80
CA GLY A 50 -7.81 -7.61 -12.03
C GLY A 50 -6.48 -7.81 -11.32
N PHE A 51 -6.25 -9.00 -10.74
CA PHE A 51 -5.02 -9.37 -10.06
C PHE A 51 -4.22 -10.38 -10.90
N GLY A 52 -2.89 -10.43 -10.75
CA GLY A 52 -2.08 -11.54 -11.29
C GLY A 52 -1.57 -11.39 -12.72
N LEU A 53 -1.98 -10.35 -13.45
CA LEU A 53 -1.62 -10.14 -14.85
C LEU A 53 -0.11 -10.05 -15.08
N HIS A 54 0.64 -9.48 -14.14
CA HIS A 54 2.09 -9.35 -14.27
C HIS A 54 2.83 -10.53 -13.65
N THR A 55 2.36 -11.00 -12.49
CA THR A 55 3.00 -12.02 -11.66
C THR A 55 2.77 -13.43 -12.21
N PHE A 56 1.52 -13.74 -12.54
CA PHE A 56 1.08 -15.08 -12.95
C PHE A 56 0.68 -15.17 -14.43
N LYS A 57 0.63 -14.03 -15.14
CA LYS A 57 0.18 -13.94 -16.54
C LYS A 57 -1.26 -14.47 -16.75
N GLU A 58 -2.06 -14.37 -15.70
CA GLU A 58 -3.44 -14.84 -15.63
C GLU A 58 -4.28 -13.73 -14.97
N GLU A 59 -5.55 -13.59 -15.37
CA GLU A 59 -6.49 -12.69 -14.71
C GLU A 59 -7.15 -13.44 -13.55
N LEU A 60 -6.75 -13.09 -12.33
CA LEU A 60 -7.21 -13.71 -11.09
C LEU A 60 -8.09 -12.77 -10.28
N THR A 61 -8.89 -13.36 -9.40
CA THR A 61 -9.48 -12.67 -8.25
C THR A 61 -8.45 -12.48 -7.12
N GLY A 62 -8.79 -11.63 -6.14
CA GLY A 62 -7.95 -11.44 -4.96
C GLY A 62 -7.65 -12.73 -4.20
N PRO A 63 -8.67 -13.54 -3.84
CA PRO A 63 -8.47 -14.81 -3.15
C PRO A 63 -7.61 -15.79 -3.94
N GLU A 64 -7.82 -15.90 -5.26
CA GLU A 64 -7.01 -16.78 -6.11
C GLU A 64 -5.54 -16.32 -6.13
N TYR A 65 -5.28 -15.02 -6.29
CA TYR A 65 -3.93 -14.47 -6.23
C TYR A 65 -3.25 -14.79 -4.90
N ALA A 66 -3.95 -14.57 -3.77
CA ALA A 66 -3.43 -14.87 -2.44
C ALA A 66 -3.15 -16.37 -2.28
N TYR A 67 -4.07 -17.22 -2.73
CA TYR A 67 -3.97 -18.67 -2.64
C TYR A 67 -2.75 -19.22 -3.40
N ARG A 68 -2.40 -18.69 -4.58
CA ARG A 68 -1.17 -19.08 -5.31
C ARG A 68 0.11 -18.90 -4.48
N PHE A 69 0.15 -17.89 -3.62
CA PHE A 69 1.27 -17.69 -2.70
C PHE A 69 1.14 -18.55 -1.44
N MET A 70 -0.06 -18.74 -0.90
CA MET A 70 -0.27 -19.65 0.24
C MET A 70 0.13 -21.10 -0.10
N GLU A 71 -0.25 -21.58 -1.28
CA GLU A 71 0.10 -22.91 -1.78
C GLU A 71 1.62 -23.12 -1.75
N GLN A 72 2.39 -22.17 -2.29
CA GLN A 72 3.86 -22.20 -2.23
C GLN A 72 4.39 -22.18 -0.79
N VAL A 73 3.80 -21.39 0.12
CA VAL A 73 4.18 -21.38 1.54
C VAL A 73 3.96 -22.76 2.18
N PHE A 74 2.87 -23.44 1.84
CA PHE A 74 2.55 -24.77 2.35
C PHE A 74 3.47 -25.86 1.76
N GLU A 75 3.71 -25.82 0.46
CA GLU A 75 4.61 -26.76 -0.25
C GLU A 75 6.04 -26.66 0.29
N GLU A 76 6.53 -25.44 0.49
CA GLU A 76 7.86 -25.14 1.05
C GLU A 76 7.94 -25.33 2.57
N LYS A 77 6.81 -25.68 3.22
CA LYS A 77 6.70 -25.87 4.68
C LYS A 77 7.24 -24.70 5.49
N ILE A 78 6.98 -23.47 5.03
CA ILE A 78 7.35 -22.27 5.75
C ILE A 78 6.46 -22.14 7.00
N GLU A 79 7.08 -21.93 8.17
CA GLU A 79 6.36 -21.82 9.43
C GLU A 79 5.56 -20.50 9.46
N TYR A 80 4.32 -20.56 9.98
CA TYR A 80 3.51 -19.38 10.21
C TYR A 80 2.68 -19.53 11.49
N LYS A 81 2.33 -18.40 12.10
CA LYS A 81 1.41 -18.33 13.25
C LYS A 81 0.30 -17.34 12.95
N LEU A 82 -0.93 -17.85 12.95
CA LEU A 82 -2.16 -17.09 12.80
C LEU A 82 -2.62 -16.54 14.16
N ASN A 83 -3.60 -15.63 14.15
CA ASN A 83 -4.13 -15.01 15.36
C ASN A 83 -3.04 -14.45 16.30
N THR A 84 -1.91 -14.02 15.72
CA THR A 84 -0.71 -13.64 16.45
C THR A 84 -0.37 -12.19 16.17
N MET A 85 -0.60 -11.35 17.18
CA MET A 85 -0.33 -9.92 17.11
C MET A 85 1.10 -9.65 17.55
N VAL A 86 1.87 -8.95 16.71
CA VAL A 86 3.18 -8.41 17.13
C VAL A 86 2.95 -7.09 17.87
N MET A 87 3.47 -7.00 19.08
CA MET A 87 3.28 -5.87 19.97
C MET A 87 4.48 -4.91 19.96
N ASP A 88 5.69 -5.45 19.79
CA ASP A 88 6.92 -4.65 19.81
C ASP A 88 8.07 -5.34 19.06
N ILE A 89 9.04 -4.53 18.60
CA ILE A 89 10.28 -4.98 17.96
C ILE A 89 11.44 -4.17 18.56
N SER A 90 12.48 -4.85 19.04
CA SER A 90 13.69 -4.19 19.53
C SER A 90 14.74 -3.99 18.42
N LYS A 91 15.71 -3.08 18.66
CA LYS A 91 16.86 -2.88 17.76
C LYS A 91 17.76 -4.11 17.64
N ASP A 92 17.73 -4.99 18.64
CA ASP A 92 18.41 -6.29 18.63
C ASP A 92 17.60 -7.38 17.92
N ARG A 93 16.55 -6.99 17.20
CA ARG A 93 15.65 -7.87 16.41
C ARG A 93 14.97 -8.94 17.27
N VAL A 94 14.61 -8.57 18.50
CA VAL A 94 13.69 -9.35 19.34
C VAL A 94 12.27 -8.92 19.00
N VAL A 95 11.42 -9.88 18.63
CA VAL A 95 10.01 -9.67 18.32
C VAL A 95 9.18 -10.13 19.52
N THR A 96 8.38 -9.22 20.07
CA THR A 96 7.41 -9.53 21.13
C THR A 96 6.04 -9.72 20.51
N ALA A 97 5.47 -10.92 20.66
CA ALA A 97 4.19 -11.29 20.06
C ALA A 97 3.25 -11.90 21.09
N MET A 98 1.95 -11.86 20.80
CA MET A 98 0.92 -12.45 21.64
C MET A 98 -0.13 -13.17 20.80
N ASN A 99 -0.54 -14.35 21.27
CA ASN A 99 -1.74 -15.04 20.80
C ASN A 99 -2.43 -15.77 21.98
N LYS A 100 -3.58 -16.39 21.71
CA LYS A 100 -4.37 -17.08 22.73
C LYS A 100 -3.70 -18.35 23.26
N GLU A 101 -2.92 -19.04 22.43
CA GLU A 101 -2.36 -20.37 22.72
C GLU A 101 -1.04 -20.27 23.52
N ASP A 102 -0.13 -19.43 23.07
CA ASP A 102 1.22 -19.24 23.60
C ASP A 102 1.28 -18.11 24.65
N GLY A 103 0.22 -17.29 24.78
CA GLY A 103 0.23 -16.08 25.60
C GLY A 103 1.17 -15.01 25.03
N LEU A 104 1.85 -14.25 25.89
CA LEU A 104 2.92 -13.32 25.49
C LEU A 104 4.24 -14.08 25.37
N PHE A 105 4.92 -13.95 24.24
CA PHE A 105 6.21 -14.60 24.00
C PHE A 105 7.15 -13.72 23.18
N MET A 106 8.43 -14.11 23.20
CA MET A 106 9.49 -13.42 22.45
C MET A 106 10.20 -14.37 21.50
N ILE A 107 10.56 -13.85 20.34
CA ILE A 107 11.33 -14.53 19.29
C ILE A 107 12.58 -13.72 18.98
N GLN A 108 13.73 -14.38 18.85
CA GLN A 108 14.92 -13.76 18.30
C GLN A 108 14.92 -13.94 16.78
N ALA A 109 15.11 -12.86 16.04
CA ALA A 109 15.30 -12.92 14.59
C ALA A 109 16.74 -12.50 14.23
N LYS A 110 17.30 -13.13 13.19
CA LYS A 110 18.52 -12.59 12.56
C LYS A 110 18.19 -11.45 11.60
N ALA A 111 17.06 -11.51 10.90
CA ALA A 111 16.48 -10.40 10.14
C ALA A 111 14.95 -10.34 10.32
N ILE A 112 14.38 -9.15 10.19
CA ILE A 112 12.93 -8.90 10.28
C ILE A 112 12.47 -8.23 8.99
N ILE A 113 11.34 -8.70 8.42
CA ILE A 113 10.68 -8.05 7.29
C ILE A 113 9.33 -7.49 7.73
N LEU A 114 9.19 -6.17 7.62
CA LEU A 114 7.97 -5.43 7.91
C LEU A 114 7.06 -5.49 6.67
N ALA A 115 5.92 -6.17 6.79
CA ALA A 115 4.96 -6.40 5.70
C ALA A 115 3.49 -6.21 6.15
N MET A 116 3.26 -5.34 7.15
CA MET A 116 1.96 -5.15 7.82
C MET A 116 0.91 -4.45 6.95
N GLY A 117 1.31 -3.88 5.82
CA GLY A 117 0.43 -3.19 4.90
C GLY A 117 -0.05 -1.83 5.41
N CYS A 118 -1.32 -1.51 5.13
CA CYS A 118 -1.93 -0.22 5.40
C CYS A 118 -3.39 -0.39 5.86
N ARG A 119 -3.91 0.66 6.52
CA ARG A 119 -5.29 0.76 6.99
C ARG A 119 -6.02 1.88 6.28
N GLU A 120 -7.32 1.75 6.10
CA GLU A 120 -8.15 2.85 5.59
C GLU A 120 -8.29 3.98 6.62
N ARG A 121 -8.54 5.20 6.14
CA ARG A 121 -8.80 6.36 7.01
C ARG A 121 -10.22 6.27 7.57
N PRO A 122 -10.41 6.08 8.89
CA PRO A 122 -11.74 6.14 9.49
C PRO A 122 -12.27 7.57 9.49
N ARG A 123 -13.57 7.74 9.73
CA ARG A 123 -14.25 9.04 9.85
C ARG A 123 -13.48 10.05 10.71
N GLY A 124 -12.95 9.59 11.86
CA GLY A 124 -12.17 10.43 12.78
C GLY A 124 -10.90 10.99 12.14
N ALA A 125 -10.20 10.20 11.32
CA ALA A 125 -8.99 10.65 10.62
C ALA A 125 -9.29 11.60 9.45
N LEU A 126 -10.55 11.68 9.02
CA LEU A 126 -11.03 12.57 7.95
C LEU A 126 -11.66 13.86 8.48
N ASN A 127 -11.83 13.99 9.80
CA ASN A 127 -12.48 15.13 10.45
C ASN A 127 -13.86 15.49 9.86
N ILE A 128 -14.62 14.49 9.40
CA ILE A 128 -15.96 14.72 8.86
C ILE A 128 -16.85 15.26 9.99
N PRO A 129 -17.53 16.40 9.82
CA PRO A 129 -18.45 16.95 10.82
C PRO A 129 -19.73 16.13 10.99
N GLY A 130 -20.53 16.46 12.01
CA GLY A 130 -21.84 15.83 12.28
C GLY A 130 -21.85 14.77 13.39
N TYR A 131 -22.95 14.02 13.46
CA TYR A 131 -23.14 12.94 14.45
C TYR A 131 -22.20 11.74 14.22
N ARG A 132 -22.13 10.84 15.21
CA ARG A 132 -21.30 9.62 15.17
C ARG A 132 -22.13 8.34 15.33
N PRO A 133 -23.15 8.12 14.49
CA PRO A 133 -24.02 6.95 14.62
C PRO A 133 -23.38 5.68 14.05
N ALA A 134 -24.05 4.55 14.26
CA ALA A 134 -23.84 3.33 13.48
C ALA A 134 -24.18 3.54 11.99
N GLY A 135 -23.65 2.67 11.12
CA GLY A 135 -23.86 2.75 9.67
C GLY A 135 -22.74 3.48 8.91
N ILE A 136 -21.65 3.86 9.56
CA ILE A 136 -20.48 4.46 8.92
C ILE A 136 -19.34 3.43 8.91
N PHE A 137 -18.87 3.05 7.73
CA PHE A 137 -17.84 2.02 7.56
C PHE A 137 -16.73 2.52 6.65
N SER A 138 -15.51 2.02 6.84
CA SER A 138 -14.53 2.04 5.76
C SER A 138 -14.97 1.09 4.65
N ALA A 139 -14.56 1.34 3.42
CA ALA A 139 -14.93 0.51 2.28
C ALA A 139 -14.44 -0.95 2.47
N GLY A 140 -13.24 -1.16 3.02
CA GLY A 140 -12.71 -2.47 3.35
C GLY A 140 -13.47 -3.19 4.48
N THR A 141 -13.99 -2.46 5.47
CA THR A 141 -14.85 -3.07 6.51
C THR A 141 -16.19 -3.50 5.92
N ALA A 142 -16.81 -2.65 5.10
CA ALA A 142 -18.03 -3.02 4.37
C ALA A 142 -17.80 -4.20 3.43
N GLN A 143 -16.64 -4.24 2.77
CA GLN A 143 -16.24 -5.36 1.93
C GLN A 143 -16.12 -6.66 2.73
N ARG A 144 -15.50 -6.62 3.92
CA ARG A 144 -15.41 -7.78 4.81
C ARG A 144 -16.79 -8.31 5.19
N LEU A 145 -17.68 -7.41 5.62
CA LEU A 145 -19.05 -7.75 6.03
C LEU A 145 -19.78 -8.47 4.90
N VAL A 146 -19.74 -7.93 3.68
CA VAL A 146 -20.43 -8.52 2.53
C VAL A 146 -19.77 -9.83 2.09
N ASN A 147 -18.46 -9.82 1.86
CA ASN A 147 -17.79 -10.88 1.11
C ASN A 147 -17.36 -12.07 1.98
N ILE A 148 -17.12 -11.86 3.28
CA ILE A 148 -16.66 -12.91 4.18
C ILE A 148 -17.72 -13.27 5.21
N GLU A 149 -18.36 -12.28 5.82
CA GLU A 149 -19.30 -12.53 6.92
C GLU A 149 -20.76 -12.69 6.45
N GLY A 150 -21.07 -12.36 5.19
CA GLY A 150 -22.40 -12.49 4.60
C GLY A 150 -23.44 -11.50 5.12
N TYR A 151 -23.00 -10.35 5.66
CA TYR A 151 -23.86 -9.29 6.19
C TYR A 151 -23.87 -8.06 5.29
N MET A 152 -25.07 -7.53 5.04
CA MET A 152 -25.23 -6.25 4.35
C MET A 152 -25.04 -5.06 5.32
N PRO A 153 -24.11 -4.13 5.05
CA PRO A 153 -23.91 -2.93 5.88
C PRO A 153 -25.16 -2.04 5.98
N GLY A 154 -25.97 -2.03 4.92
CA GLY A 154 -27.29 -1.41 4.82
C GLY A 154 -27.76 -1.35 3.36
N ARG A 155 -28.85 -0.64 3.09
CA ARG A 155 -29.59 -0.70 1.81
C ARG A 155 -29.58 0.60 1.01
N GLU A 156 -29.33 1.74 1.65
CA GLU A 156 -29.31 3.05 1.01
C GLU A 156 -27.96 3.69 1.30
N VAL A 157 -27.08 3.66 0.31
CA VAL A 157 -25.63 3.83 0.50
C VAL A 157 -25.16 5.13 -0.14
N VAL A 158 -24.38 5.91 0.62
CA VAL A 158 -23.55 6.99 0.08
C VAL A 158 -22.09 6.62 0.24
N ILE A 159 -21.26 6.96 -0.74
CA ILE A 159 -19.82 6.68 -0.70
C ILE A 159 -19.04 7.99 -0.84
N LEU A 160 -18.09 8.21 0.07
CA LEU A 160 -17.11 9.28 -0.03
C LEU A 160 -15.74 8.71 -0.41
N GLY A 161 -15.26 9.10 -1.58
CA GLY A 161 -14.02 8.65 -2.20
C GLY A 161 -14.28 7.84 -3.46
N SER A 162 -13.63 8.24 -4.55
CA SER A 162 -13.75 7.61 -5.88
C SER A 162 -12.52 6.80 -6.30
N GLY A 163 -11.65 6.46 -5.36
CA GLY A 163 -10.58 5.47 -5.60
C GLY A 163 -11.16 4.11 -5.97
N ASP A 164 -10.34 3.22 -6.55
CA ASP A 164 -10.80 1.92 -7.04
C ASP A 164 -11.58 1.11 -5.99
N ILE A 165 -11.15 1.15 -4.72
CA ILE A 165 -11.85 0.49 -3.61
C ILE A 165 -13.29 1.01 -3.47
N GLY A 166 -13.49 2.33 -3.50
CA GLY A 166 -14.80 2.97 -3.41
C GLY A 166 -15.70 2.64 -4.60
N LEU A 167 -15.14 2.68 -5.81
CA LEU A 167 -15.86 2.31 -7.04
C LEU A 167 -16.28 0.84 -7.02
N ILE A 168 -15.36 -0.07 -6.69
CA ILE A 168 -15.64 -1.51 -6.60
C ILE A 168 -16.71 -1.79 -5.54
N MET A 169 -16.68 -1.08 -4.42
CA MET A 169 -17.73 -1.21 -3.40
C MET A 169 -19.07 -0.62 -3.84
N ALA A 170 -19.11 0.43 -4.66
CA ALA A 170 -20.35 0.93 -5.26
C ALA A 170 -21.04 -0.16 -6.09
N ARG A 171 -20.27 -0.83 -6.95
CA ARG A 171 -20.75 -1.97 -7.73
C ARG A 171 -21.16 -3.12 -6.82
N ARG A 172 -20.32 -3.50 -5.86
CA ARG A 172 -20.59 -4.66 -5.00
C ARG A 172 -21.88 -4.47 -4.20
N MET A 173 -22.07 -3.31 -3.57
CA MET A 173 -23.30 -3.01 -2.83
C MET A 173 -24.53 -3.07 -3.74
N THR A 174 -24.42 -2.59 -4.97
CA THR A 174 -25.51 -2.66 -5.97
C THR A 174 -25.84 -4.10 -6.36
N LEU A 175 -24.84 -4.94 -6.59
CA LEU A 175 -25.02 -6.37 -6.91
C LEU A 175 -25.69 -7.16 -5.77
N GLU A 176 -25.44 -6.77 -4.52
CA GLU A 176 -26.10 -7.35 -3.34
C GLU A 176 -27.50 -6.77 -3.07
N GLY A 177 -27.98 -5.86 -3.92
CA GLY A 177 -29.34 -5.31 -3.85
C GLY A 177 -29.49 -4.05 -2.98
N ALA A 178 -28.40 -3.40 -2.58
CA ALA A 178 -28.45 -2.04 -2.04
C ALA A 178 -28.57 -1.00 -3.16
N LYS A 179 -29.12 0.16 -2.84
CA LYS A 179 -29.16 1.33 -3.71
C LYS A 179 -28.04 2.29 -3.33
N VAL A 180 -27.03 2.41 -4.19
CA VAL A 180 -25.99 3.42 -4.04
C VAL A 180 -26.51 4.73 -4.61
N LYS A 181 -26.72 5.73 -3.74
CA LYS A 181 -27.32 7.02 -4.09
C LYS A 181 -26.36 7.92 -4.85
N VAL A 182 -25.09 7.95 -4.42
CA VAL A 182 -24.05 8.83 -4.96
C VAL A 182 -22.67 8.38 -4.49
N VAL A 183 -21.68 8.56 -5.36
CA VAL A 183 -20.26 8.57 -5.00
C VAL A 183 -19.77 10.01 -5.08
N ALA A 184 -19.19 10.53 -4.00
CA ALA A 184 -18.60 11.86 -3.96
C ALA A 184 -17.08 11.80 -3.87
N GLU A 185 -16.39 12.73 -4.51
CA GLU A 185 -14.93 12.84 -4.55
C GLU A 185 -14.52 14.28 -4.29
N LEU A 186 -13.56 14.47 -3.37
CA LEU A 186 -13.05 15.79 -3.01
C LEU A 186 -12.28 16.43 -4.16
N MET A 187 -11.60 15.61 -4.96
CA MET A 187 -10.79 16.07 -6.09
C MET A 187 -11.66 16.37 -7.34
N PRO A 188 -11.19 17.26 -8.24
CA PRO A 188 -11.88 17.54 -9.51
C PRO A 188 -11.74 16.41 -10.54
N TYR A 189 -11.25 15.24 -10.13
CA TYR A 189 -11.05 14.06 -10.94
C TYR A 189 -11.23 12.82 -10.07
N SER A 190 -11.61 11.70 -10.68
CA SER A 190 -11.72 10.43 -9.98
C SER A 190 -10.34 9.86 -9.64
N GLY A 191 -10.20 9.31 -8.43
CA GLY A 191 -8.98 8.61 -8.02
C GLY A 191 -8.85 7.20 -8.58
N GLY A 192 -9.94 6.61 -9.07
CA GLY A 192 -9.98 5.26 -9.64
C GLY A 192 -9.78 5.24 -11.16
N LEU A 193 -9.47 4.05 -11.68
CA LEU A 193 -9.24 3.84 -13.10
C LEU A 193 -10.50 4.16 -13.92
N LYS A 194 -10.33 4.75 -15.11
CA LYS A 194 -11.46 5.09 -16.00
C LYS A 194 -12.37 3.89 -16.30
N ARG A 195 -11.79 2.69 -16.46
CA ARG A 195 -12.55 1.44 -16.66
C ARG A 195 -13.50 1.14 -15.49
N ASN A 196 -13.07 1.43 -14.25
CA ASN A 196 -13.85 1.15 -13.05
C ASN A 196 -14.96 2.18 -12.87
N ILE A 197 -14.81 3.41 -13.35
CA ILE A 197 -15.90 4.40 -13.38
C ILE A 197 -17.05 3.85 -14.22
N VAL A 198 -16.76 3.42 -15.45
CA VAL A 198 -17.77 2.87 -16.37
C VAL A 198 -18.42 1.62 -15.76
N GLN A 199 -17.58 0.63 -15.42
CA GLN A 199 -18.05 -0.69 -14.97
C GLN A 199 -18.70 -0.70 -13.59
N CYS A 200 -18.45 0.31 -12.76
CA CYS A 200 -18.97 0.32 -11.39
C CYS A 200 -20.04 1.39 -11.17
N LEU A 201 -20.03 2.48 -11.93
CA LEU A 201 -20.97 3.59 -11.78
C LEU A 201 -21.89 3.74 -12.98
N ASP A 202 -21.35 3.98 -14.18
CA ASP A 202 -22.15 4.29 -15.37
C ASP A 202 -23.10 3.14 -15.74
N ASP A 203 -22.60 1.90 -15.74
CA ASP A 203 -23.37 0.68 -16.03
C ASP A 203 -24.51 0.44 -15.02
N PHE A 204 -24.43 1.05 -13.83
CA PHE A 204 -25.43 0.95 -12.76
C PHE A 204 -26.21 2.26 -12.54
N GLY A 205 -25.96 3.29 -13.34
CA GLY A 205 -26.59 4.61 -13.21
C GLY A 205 -26.30 5.32 -11.88
N ILE A 206 -25.13 5.08 -11.27
CA ILE A 206 -24.73 5.71 -10.01
C ILE A 206 -24.04 7.05 -10.29
N PRO A 207 -24.52 8.18 -9.75
CA PRO A 207 -23.90 9.48 -10.00
C PRO A 207 -22.56 9.62 -9.28
N LEU A 208 -21.57 10.20 -9.99
CA LEU A 208 -20.28 10.63 -9.44
C LEU A 208 -20.26 12.16 -9.33
N LYS A 209 -20.06 12.67 -8.11
CA LYS A 209 -19.86 14.11 -7.84
C LYS A 209 -18.38 14.39 -7.54
N LEU A 210 -17.71 15.08 -8.46
CA LEU A 210 -16.32 15.54 -8.31
C LEU A 210 -16.27 16.91 -7.64
N SER A 211 -15.18 17.25 -6.96
CA SER A 211 -15.08 18.47 -6.15
C SER A 211 -16.19 18.58 -5.09
N HIS A 212 -16.55 17.49 -4.44
CA HIS A 212 -17.58 17.45 -3.41
C HIS A 212 -17.10 16.72 -2.14
N THR A 213 -17.60 17.13 -0.98
CA THR A 213 -17.33 16.46 0.30
C THR A 213 -18.52 16.46 1.23
N ILE A 214 -18.47 15.63 2.27
CA ILE A 214 -19.51 15.55 3.31
C ILE A 214 -19.28 16.64 4.35
N ILE A 215 -20.31 17.45 4.59
CA ILE A 215 -20.29 18.58 5.52
C ILE A 215 -21.22 18.42 6.73
N ASP A 216 -22.07 17.39 6.73
CA ASP A 216 -22.84 16.99 7.91
C ASP A 216 -23.29 15.53 7.83
N ILE A 217 -23.50 14.93 9.00
CA ILE A 217 -24.02 13.58 9.18
C ILE A 217 -25.17 13.64 10.18
N GLU A 218 -26.33 13.15 9.76
CA GLU A 218 -27.55 13.10 10.58
C GLU A 218 -27.82 11.68 11.10
N GLY A 219 -28.46 11.62 12.27
CA GLY A 219 -28.87 10.39 12.94
C GLY A 219 -28.11 10.16 14.24
N LYS A 220 -28.83 9.90 15.33
CA LYS A 220 -28.23 9.73 16.67
C LYS A 220 -27.65 8.32 16.87
N GLU A 221 -28.49 7.30 16.68
CA GLU A 221 -28.10 5.90 16.88
C GLU A 221 -27.60 5.24 15.60
N ARG A 222 -28.34 5.44 14.50
CA ARG A 222 -27.97 5.02 13.15
C ARG A 222 -28.07 6.23 12.21
N ILE A 223 -27.19 6.27 11.22
CA ILE A 223 -27.21 7.30 10.19
C ILE A 223 -28.57 7.31 9.46
N SER A 224 -29.09 8.51 9.24
CA SER A 224 -30.35 8.72 8.49
C SER A 224 -30.16 9.57 7.24
N ALA A 225 -29.11 10.41 7.21
CA ALA A 225 -28.75 11.20 6.05
C ALA A 225 -27.31 11.73 6.14
N VAL A 226 -26.78 12.15 4.99
CA VAL A 226 -25.58 12.99 4.88
C VAL A 226 -25.86 14.21 4.03
N THR A 227 -25.14 15.29 4.29
CA THR A 227 -25.15 16.48 3.45
C THR A 227 -23.80 16.58 2.74
N ILE A 228 -23.85 16.66 1.41
CA ILE A 228 -22.68 16.83 0.54
C ILE A 228 -22.69 18.26 -0.01
N ALA A 229 -21.52 18.88 -0.19
CA ALA A 229 -21.41 20.19 -0.80
C ALA A 229 -20.20 20.27 -1.75
N GLU A 230 -20.26 21.16 -2.73
CA GLU A 230 -19.16 21.46 -3.64
C GLU A 230 -18.02 22.17 -2.89
N VAL A 231 -16.78 21.94 -3.33
CA VAL A 231 -15.59 22.62 -2.81
C VAL A 231 -14.86 23.39 -3.91
N ASP A 232 -14.26 24.51 -3.52
CA ASP A 232 -13.40 25.32 -4.39
C ASP A 232 -12.02 24.67 -4.62
N SER A 233 -11.15 25.34 -5.40
CA SER A 233 -9.77 24.89 -5.65
C SER A 233 -8.91 24.79 -4.39
N ASN A 234 -9.30 25.46 -3.30
CA ASN A 234 -8.65 25.38 -1.98
C ASN A 234 -9.29 24.32 -1.08
N ARG A 235 -10.23 23.53 -1.60
CA ARG A 235 -10.98 22.47 -0.89
C ARG A 235 -11.86 23.04 0.22
N LYS A 236 -12.28 24.31 0.10
CA LYS A 236 -13.25 24.94 1.00
C LYS A 236 -14.65 24.78 0.43
N VAL A 237 -15.60 24.48 1.30
CA VAL A 237 -17.02 24.34 0.95
C VAL A 237 -17.55 25.64 0.34
N ILE A 238 -18.29 25.53 -0.76
CA ILE A 238 -19.00 26.62 -1.42
C ILE A 238 -20.42 26.72 -0.84
N PRO A 239 -20.77 27.76 -0.06
CA PRO A 239 -22.10 27.89 0.52
C PRO A 239 -23.20 27.94 -0.54
N GLY A 240 -24.33 27.30 -0.28
CA GLY A 240 -25.48 27.24 -1.19
C GLY A 240 -25.44 26.06 -2.17
N THR A 241 -24.39 25.23 -2.13
CA THR A 241 -24.24 24.01 -2.96
C THR A 241 -24.60 22.73 -2.21
N GLU A 242 -25.20 22.86 -1.02
CA GLU A 242 -25.49 21.74 -0.14
C GLU A 242 -26.63 20.87 -0.70
N GLU A 243 -26.37 19.58 -0.82
CA GLU A 243 -27.32 18.56 -1.24
C GLU A 243 -27.44 17.48 -0.17
N ARG A 244 -28.67 17.28 0.30
CA ARG A 244 -28.98 16.30 1.35
C ARG A 244 -29.38 14.96 0.74
N TYR A 245 -28.73 13.89 1.17
CA TYR A 245 -29.01 12.51 0.79
C TYR A 245 -29.47 11.70 1.99
N THR A 246 -30.69 11.16 1.94
CA THR A 246 -31.13 10.15 2.91
C THR A 246 -30.39 8.83 2.65
N CYS A 247 -29.82 8.24 3.70
CA CYS A 247 -29.06 7.00 3.61
C CYS A 247 -29.03 6.30 4.96
N ASP A 248 -28.90 4.97 4.95
CA ASP A 248 -28.69 4.17 6.14
C ASP A 248 -27.24 3.70 6.30
N THR A 249 -26.39 4.02 5.31
CA THR A 249 -24.99 3.61 5.24
C THR A 249 -24.12 4.67 4.56
N LEU A 250 -22.99 5.01 5.18
CA LEU A 250 -21.93 5.80 4.58
C LEU A 250 -20.65 4.95 4.50
N LEU A 251 -20.12 4.78 3.28
CA LEU A 251 -18.82 4.14 3.05
C LEU A 251 -17.74 5.18 2.82
N LEU A 252 -16.59 4.99 3.47
CA LEU A 252 -15.43 5.88 3.39
C LEU A 252 -14.29 5.17 2.65
N SER A 253 -13.88 5.72 1.50
CA SER A 253 -12.76 5.27 0.68
C SER A 253 -11.80 6.43 0.37
N CYS A 254 -11.32 7.09 1.43
CA CYS A 254 -10.58 8.36 1.34
C CYS A 254 -9.07 8.22 1.57
N GLY A 255 -8.48 7.16 1.00
CA GLY A 255 -7.04 6.90 1.10
C GLY A 255 -6.64 5.96 2.24
N LEU A 256 -5.35 5.56 2.20
CA LEU A 256 -4.76 4.54 3.05
C LEU A 256 -3.63 5.15 3.90
N ILE A 257 -3.45 4.62 5.10
CA ILE A 257 -2.39 4.96 6.06
C ILE A 257 -1.52 3.71 6.25
N PRO A 258 -0.24 3.73 5.86
CA PRO A 258 0.69 2.66 6.20
C PRO A 258 0.77 2.40 7.71
N GLU A 259 0.72 1.12 8.10
CA GLU A 259 0.74 0.69 9.50
C GLU A 259 2.20 0.61 9.98
N ASN A 260 2.67 1.64 10.70
CA ASN A 260 4.11 1.85 10.99
C ASN A 260 4.40 2.15 12.47
N GLU A 261 3.49 1.81 13.37
CA GLU A 261 3.69 1.93 14.81
C GLU A 261 4.92 1.13 15.27
N LEU A 262 5.06 -0.13 14.81
CA LEU A 262 6.24 -0.96 15.12
C LEU A 262 7.53 -0.35 14.54
N SER A 263 7.49 0.13 13.30
CA SER A 263 8.63 0.78 12.63
C SER A 263 9.10 2.01 13.41
N ARG A 264 8.18 2.89 13.82
CA ARG A 264 8.51 4.09 14.60
C ARG A 264 9.07 3.74 15.97
N ASN A 265 8.49 2.76 16.65
CA ASN A 265 8.92 2.35 18.00
C ASN A 265 10.36 1.83 18.02
N VAL A 266 10.78 1.06 17.01
CA VAL A 266 12.16 0.56 16.92
C VAL A 266 13.15 1.64 16.45
N GLY A 267 12.66 2.81 15.99
CA GLY A 267 13.46 3.95 15.55
C GLY A 267 13.79 3.95 14.07
N VAL A 268 12.97 3.30 13.24
CA VAL A 268 13.10 3.37 11.78
C VAL A 268 12.78 4.80 11.30
N GLU A 269 13.63 5.31 10.42
CA GLU A 269 13.41 6.59 9.73
C GLU A 269 12.20 6.50 8.80
N MET A 270 11.34 7.53 8.84
CA MET A 270 10.08 7.54 8.12
C MET A 270 10.08 8.62 7.05
N ASN A 271 9.65 8.27 5.85
CA ASN A 271 9.46 9.24 4.78
C ASN A 271 8.15 10.03 5.04
N PRO A 272 8.18 11.36 5.12
CA PRO A 272 7.00 12.17 5.47
C PRO A 272 5.93 12.20 4.37
N VAL A 273 6.30 11.85 3.12
CA VAL A 273 5.39 11.83 1.98
C VAL A 273 4.63 10.52 1.90
N THR A 274 5.32 9.38 2.04
CA THR A 274 4.69 8.06 1.99
C THR A 274 4.11 7.64 3.34
N ASN A 275 4.62 8.20 4.45
CA ASN A 275 4.40 7.72 5.83
C ASN A 275 4.90 6.29 6.08
N GLY A 276 5.77 5.78 5.20
CA GLY A 276 6.44 4.48 5.34
C GLY A 276 7.94 4.62 5.61
N PRO A 277 8.63 3.51 5.93
CA PRO A 277 10.08 3.51 6.17
C PRO A 277 10.88 4.11 5.01
N VAL A 278 11.98 4.77 5.33
CA VAL A 278 13.05 5.06 4.37
C VAL A 278 13.89 3.79 4.22
N VAL A 279 14.13 3.38 2.97
CA VAL A 279 14.91 2.18 2.67
C VAL A 279 15.94 2.41 1.57
N ASN A 280 17.00 1.61 1.62
CA ASN A 280 18.04 1.54 0.59
C ASN A 280 17.65 0.59 -0.57
N GLU A 281 18.56 0.39 -1.52
CA GLU A 281 18.40 -0.49 -2.68
C GLU A 281 18.03 -1.94 -2.36
N SER A 282 18.39 -2.39 -1.16
CA SER A 282 18.10 -3.73 -0.67
C SER A 282 16.74 -3.82 0.05
N LEU A 283 16.00 -2.70 0.15
CA LEU A 283 14.80 -2.53 0.97
C LEU A 283 15.07 -2.63 2.48
N GLU A 284 16.32 -2.43 2.88
CA GLU A 284 16.73 -2.38 4.28
C GLU A 284 16.55 -0.95 4.82
N THR A 285 16.07 -0.85 6.06
CA THR A 285 15.90 0.42 6.78
C THR A 285 17.24 0.92 7.36
N ASN A 286 17.22 2.05 8.06
CA ASN A 286 18.38 2.53 8.84
C ASN A 286 18.74 1.63 10.05
N ILE A 287 17.90 0.64 10.38
CA ILE A 287 18.20 -0.35 11.42
C ILE A 287 18.67 -1.65 10.75
N PRO A 288 19.95 -2.05 10.92
CA PRO A 288 20.49 -3.22 10.23
C PRO A 288 19.72 -4.51 10.52
N GLY A 289 19.43 -5.25 9.46
CA GLY A 289 18.63 -6.47 9.50
C GLY A 289 17.13 -6.24 9.63
N ILE A 290 16.63 -5.00 9.54
CA ILE A 290 15.19 -4.70 9.45
C ILE A 290 14.90 -4.17 8.05
N PHE A 291 14.04 -4.89 7.33
CA PHE A 291 13.60 -4.60 5.96
C PHE A 291 12.12 -4.20 5.96
N ALA A 292 11.69 -3.47 4.95
CA ALA A 292 10.28 -3.11 4.77
C ALA A 292 9.87 -3.25 3.29
N CYS A 293 8.66 -3.75 3.03
CA CYS A 293 8.17 -3.92 1.66
C CYS A 293 6.64 -3.83 1.55
N GLY A 294 6.16 -3.59 0.34
CA GLY A 294 4.73 -3.54 0.07
C GLY A 294 4.07 -2.30 0.68
N ASN A 295 2.79 -2.42 1.03
CA ASN A 295 1.98 -1.23 1.39
C ASN A 295 2.35 -0.57 2.72
N VAL A 296 3.18 -1.20 3.56
CA VAL A 296 3.75 -0.52 4.74
C VAL A 296 4.88 0.44 4.35
N LEU A 297 5.60 0.14 3.26
CA LEU A 297 6.68 0.95 2.72
C LEU A 297 6.14 2.14 1.93
N HIS A 298 5.28 1.85 0.95
CA HIS A 298 4.51 2.84 0.23
C HIS A 298 3.31 2.17 -0.44
N VAL A 299 2.22 2.92 -0.60
CA VAL A 299 0.97 2.37 -1.12
C VAL A 299 1.11 2.11 -2.62
N HIS A 300 1.03 0.83 -2.98
CA HIS A 300 0.97 0.35 -4.36
C HIS A 300 -0.46 0.45 -4.90
N ASP A 301 -0.55 0.74 -6.20
CA ASP A 301 -1.79 0.68 -6.98
C ASP A 301 -2.12 -0.75 -7.43
N LEU A 302 -1.10 -1.59 -7.67
CA LEU A 302 -1.25 -2.99 -8.07
C LEU A 302 -0.58 -3.96 -7.08
N VAL A 303 -1.27 -5.05 -6.76
CA VAL A 303 -0.72 -6.11 -5.90
C VAL A 303 0.49 -6.81 -6.53
N ASP A 304 0.55 -6.87 -7.85
CA ASP A 304 1.68 -7.46 -8.56
C ASP A 304 2.99 -6.77 -8.21
N PHE A 305 2.97 -5.44 -8.10
CA PHE A 305 4.15 -4.67 -7.68
C PHE A 305 4.48 -4.85 -6.20
N VAL A 306 3.46 -5.07 -5.34
CA VAL A 306 3.66 -5.43 -3.93
C VAL A 306 4.47 -6.72 -3.82
N SER A 307 4.04 -7.76 -4.52
CA SER A 307 4.72 -9.07 -4.47
C SER A 307 6.09 -9.03 -5.15
N GLU A 308 6.23 -8.28 -6.25
CA GLU A 308 7.53 -8.10 -6.92
C GLU A 308 8.55 -7.41 -6.01
N GLU A 309 8.16 -6.32 -5.35
CA GLU A 309 9.01 -5.63 -4.38
C GLU A 309 9.36 -6.51 -3.19
N ALA A 310 8.37 -7.22 -2.65
CA ALA A 310 8.56 -8.03 -1.46
C ALA A 310 9.48 -9.24 -1.70
N LYS A 311 9.55 -9.79 -2.92
CA LYS A 311 10.54 -10.82 -3.28
C LYS A 311 11.97 -10.32 -3.07
N ARG A 312 12.26 -9.07 -3.47
CA ARG A 312 13.58 -8.47 -3.28
C ARG A 312 13.92 -8.32 -1.79
N ALA A 313 12.94 -7.94 -0.96
CA ALA A 313 13.15 -7.85 0.49
C ALA A 313 13.48 -9.22 1.11
N GLY A 314 12.80 -10.29 0.70
CA GLY A 314 13.09 -11.65 1.18
C GLY A 314 14.47 -12.14 0.78
N GLU A 315 14.86 -11.94 -0.48
CA GLU A 315 16.20 -12.28 -0.97
C GLU A 315 17.30 -11.50 -0.23
N ASN A 316 17.13 -10.19 -0.08
CA ASN A 316 18.13 -9.35 0.58
C ASN A 316 18.19 -9.59 2.10
N ALA A 317 17.06 -9.88 2.76
CA ALA A 317 17.07 -10.32 4.15
C ALA A 317 17.88 -11.60 4.33
N TYR A 318 17.76 -12.56 3.41
CA TYR A 318 18.59 -13.77 3.46
C TYR A 318 20.07 -13.47 3.18
N LYS A 319 20.39 -12.62 2.18
CA LYS A 319 21.78 -12.18 1.92
C LYS A 319 22.43 -11.57 3.17
N PHE A 320 21.69 -10.73 3.90
CA PHE A 320 22.15 -10.18 5.18
C PHE A 320 22.44 -11.27 6.23
N VAL A 321 21.54 -12.26 6.35
CA VAL A 321 21.71 -13.38 7.29
C VAL A 321 22.89 -14.26 6.92
N SER A 322 23.03 -14.63 5.64
CA SER A 322 24.10 -15.50 5.16
C SER A 322 25.49 -14.84 5.22
N ASN A 323 25.55 -13.51 5.12
CA ASN A 323 26.76 -12.71 5.37
C ASN A 323 27.07 -12.49 6.86
N GLY A 324 26.42 -13.24 7.76
CA GLY A 324 26.72 -13.22 9.19
C GLY A 324 26.09 -12.05 9.94
N CYS A 325 24.97 -11.51 9.44
CA CYS A 325 24.22 -10.40 10.06
C CYS A 325 25.05 -9.12 10.20
N LYS A 326 25.97 -8.90 9.26
CA LYS A 326 26.82 -7.72 9.21
C LYS A 326 26.33 -6.83 8.08
N GLU A 327 26.24 -5.55 8.41
CA GLU A 327 26.05 -4.52 7.40
C GLU A 327 27.32 -4.41 6.54
N GLU A 328 27.20 -4.58 5.24
CA GLU A 328 28.26 -4.26 4.30
C GLU A 328 28.40 -2.73 4.23
N LYS A 329 29.40 -2.21 4.96
CA LYS A 329 29.73 -0.77 5.01
C LYS A 329 30.59 -0.30 3.84
N THR A 330 30.83 -1.16 2.85
CA THR A 330 31.65 -0.85 1.68
C THR A 330 30.81 -0.12 0.64
N GLY A 331 31.41 0.83 -0.08
CA GLY A 331 30.79 1.47 -1.23
C GLY A 331 30.26 2.88 -0.98
N LYS A 332 30.09 3.61 -2.09
CA LYS A 332 29.53 4.96 -2.09
C LYS A 332 28.01 4.87 -2.03
N VAL A 333 27.42 5.48 -1.01
CA VAL A 333 25.96 5.68 -0.92
C VAL A 333 25.61 6.95 -1.68
N VAL A 334 24.65 6.84 -2.59
CA VAL A 334 24.13 7.92 -3.42
C VAL A 334 22.65 8.11 -3.09
N GLU A 335 22.22 9.35 -2.90
CA GLU A 335 20.81 9.66 -2.65
C GLU A 335 20.02 9.67 -3.95
N ILE A 336 18.78 9.19 -3.88
CA ILE A 336 17.79 9.30 -4.95
C ILE A 336 16.73 10.30 -4.49
N VAL A 337 16.61 11.41 -5.21
CA VAL A 337 15.76 12.53 -4.82
C VAL A 337 14.66 12.73 -5.86
N ALA A 338 13.43 12.86 -5.38
CA ALA A 338 12.30 13.29 -6.20
C ALA A 338 12.17 14.82 -6.15
N THR A 339 12.15 15.47 -7.30
CA THR A 339 11.93 16.92 -7.42
C THR A 339 10.92 17.24 -8.52
N GLN A 340 10.48 18.50 -8.59
CA GLN A 340 9.67 19.05 -9.70
C GLN A 340 8.56 18.09 -10.15
N GLY A 341 7.53 17.92 -9.32
CA GLY A 341 6.36 17.11 -9.64
C GLY A 341 6.43 15.64 -9.21
N ALA A 342 7.63 15.04 -9.14
CA ALA A 342 7.81 13.75 -8.47
C ALA A 342 7.77 13.97 -6.94
N ARG A 343 7.09 13.09 -6.20
CA ARG A 343 6.84 13.31 -4.76
C ARG A 343 7.82 12.63 -3.82
N TYR A 344 8.31 11.46 -4.19
CA TYR A 344 9.22 10.62 -3.39
C TYR A 344 9.85 9.57 -4.31
N THR A 345 10.89 8.87 -3.87
CA THR A 345 11.38 7.66 -4.53
C THR A 345 11.54 6.52 -3.54
N VAL A 346 11.25 5.31 -4.00
CA VAL A 346 11.56 4.06 -3.30
C VAL A 346 12.39 3.19 -4.24
N PRO A 347 13.63 2.82 -3.87
CA PRO A 347 14.35 3.23 -2.64
C PRO A 347 14.74 4.72 -2.63
N SER A 348 15.19 5.22 -1.47
CA SER A 348 15.65 6.61 -1.31
C SER A 348 17.18 6.76 -1.38
N THR A 349 17.91 5.66 -1.22
CA THR A 349 19.37 5.63 -1.38
C THR A 349 19.78 4.39 -2.15
N ILE A 350 20.98 4.44 -2.73
CA ILE A 350 21.60 3.33 -3.43
C ILE A 350 23.07 3.21 -3.04
N ASN A 351 23.51 2.01 -2.70
CA ASN A 351 24.91 1.65 -2.65
C ASN A 351 25.30 0.87 -3.92
N LEU A 352 26.20 1.44 -4.73
CA LEU A 352 26.57 0.88 -6.03
C LEU A 352 27.22 -0.51 -5.92
N ASP A 353 27.94 -0.78 -4.84
CA ASP A 353 28.64 -2.07 -4.66
C ASP A 353 27.62 -3.21 -4.47
N ARG A 354 26.50 -2.92 -3.80
CA ARG A 354 25.45 -3.89 -3.44
C ARG A 354 24.27 -3.93 -4.40
N MET A 355 24.08 -2.86 -5.17
CA MET A 355 23.03 -2.76 -6.18
C MET A 355 23.14 -3.91 -7.19
N GLU A 356 21.99 -4.48 -7.56
CA GLU A 356 21.84 -5.39 -8.68
C GLU A 356 22.03 -4.68 -10.03
N ASP A 357 22.22 -5.42 -11.12
CA ASP A 357 22.44 -4.84 -12.46
C ASP A 357 21.32 -3.87 -12.88
N LYS A 358 20.09 -4.11 -12.38
CA LYS A 358 18.91 -3.28 -12.61
C LYS A 358 18.25 -2.97 -11.27
N LEU A 359 17.96 -1.70 -11.03
CA LEU A 359 17.17 -1.25 -9.90
C LEU A 359 15.93 -0.54 -10.40
N THR A 360 14.75 -1.07 -10.06
CA THR A 360 13.49 -0.37 -10.24
C THR A 360 13.33 0.66 -9.12
N VAL A 361 13.18 1.92 -9.50
CA VAL A 361 12.84 3.03 -8.61
C VAL A 361 11.40 3.42 -8.87
N ARG A 362 10.56 3.35 -7.83
CA ARG A 362 9.14 3.68 -7.91
C ARG A 362 8.85 5.02 -7.26
N PHE A 363 7.88 5.74 -7.82
CA PHE A 363 7.47 7.06 -7.34
C PHE A 363 6.02 7.37 -7.74
N ARG A 364 5.49 8.49 -7.24
CA ARG A 364 4.20 9.06 -7.68
C ARG A 364 4.35 10.54 -7.98
N VAL A 365 3.42 11.05 -8.80
CA VAL A 365 3.34 12.46 -9.18
C VAL A 365 2.41 13.26 -8.25
N GLY A 366 2.67 14.57 -8.12
CA GLY A 366 1.91 15.49 -7.27
C GLY A 366 0.53 15.89 -7.80
N GLN A 367 0.35 15.84 -9.11
CA GLN A 367 -0.83 16.29 -9.83
C GLN A 367 -0.98 15.52 -11.14
N VAL A 368 -2.06 15.78 -11.87
CA VAL A 368 -2.24 15.22 -13.21
C VAL A 368 -1.36 15.98 -14.21
N TYR A 369 -0.49 15.26 -14.91
CA TYR A 369 0.33 15.78 -16.01
C TYR A 369 -0.13 15.21 -17.35
N LYS A 370 -0.16 16.02 -18.41
CA LYS A 370 -0.51 15.59 -19.77
C LYS A 370 0.62 15.96 -20.72
N GLY A 371 1.14 14.98 -21.47
CA GLY A 371 2.23 15.21 -22.43
C GLY A 371 3.58 15.55 -21.80
N ALA A 372 3.77 15.33 -20.49
CA ALA A 372 5.00 15.61 -19.76
C ALA A 372 6.01 14.45 -19.85
N TYR A 373 7.20 14.66 -19.29
CA TYR A 373 8.33 13.73 -19.36
C TYR A 373 8.77 13.30 -17.97
N VAL A 374 9.09 12.01 -17.82
CA VAL A 374 9.84 11.51 -16.68
C VAL A 374 11.32 11.57 -17.03
N SER A 375 12.08 12.36 -16.28
CA SER A 375 13.51 12.54 -16.49
C SER A 375 14.32 12.06 -15.29
N VAL A 376 15.47 11.45 -15.59
CA VAL A 376 16.44 11.02 -14.58
C VAL A 376 17.76 11.70 -14.87
N TYR A 377 18.34 12.29 -13.83
CA TYR A 377 19.62 12.98 -13.87
C TYR A 377 20.60 12.29 -12.93
N LEU A 378 21.84 12.15 -13.39
CA LEU A 378 23.01 11.81 -12.58
C LEU A 378 23.75 13.11 -12.34
N ASP A 379 23.64 13.65 -11.13
CA ASP A 379 23.98 15.04 -10.81
C ASP A 379 23.29 16.00 -11.79
N ASP A 380 24.05 16.68 -12.67
CA ASP A 380 23.52 17.61 -13.67
C ASP A 380 23.26 16.96 -15.06
N GLN A 381 23.67 15.70 -15.25
CA GLN A 381 23.58 15.04 -16.55
C GLN A 381 22.26 14.25 -16.69
N ARG A 382 21.43 14.64 -17.65
CA ARG A 382 20.20 13.89 -18.00
C ARG A 382 20.55 12.58 -18.70
N ILE A 383 20.20 11.45 -18.08
CA ILE A 383 20.40 10.10 -18.65
C ILE A 383 19.14 9.47 -19.20
N MET A 384 17.97 10.00 -18.86
CA MET A 384 16.67 9.52 -19.30
C MET A 384 15.69 10.68 -19.47
N HIS A 385 14.85 10.62 -20.49
CA HIS A 385 13.81 11.60 -20.77
C HIS A 385 12.66 10.94 -21.55
N ASN A 386 11.69 10.39 -20.83
CA ASN A 386 10.64 9.55 -21.42
C ASN A 386 9.30 10.28 -21.42
N LYS A 387 8.73 10.50 -22.61
CA LYS A 387 7.40 11.13 -22.76
C LYS A 387 6.30 10.22 -22.22
N LYS A 388 5.41 10.79 -21.42
CA LYS A 388 4.19 10.15 -20.93
C LYS A 388 2.97 10.91 -21.43
N LYS A 389 1.98 10.18 -21.94
CA LYS A 389 0.73 10.80 -22.43
C LYS A 389 -0.06 11.43 -21.29
N ILE A 390 -0.17 10.71 -20.19
CA ILE A 390 -0.82 11.14 -18.96
C ILE A 390 -0.07 10.51 -17.78
N MET A 391 0.02 11.23 -16.68
CA MET A 391 0.42 10.71 -15.37
C MET A 391 -0.57 11.24 -14.35
N ALA A 392 -1.04 10.40 -13.44
CA ALA A 392 -1.99 10.77 -12.41
C ALA A 392 -1.44 10.36 -11.03
N PRO A 393 -1.75 11.10 -9.95
CA PRO A 393 -1.28 10.76 -8.61
C PRO A 393 -1.71 9.36 -8.12
N GLY A 394 -2.82 8.86 -8.65
CA GLY A 394 -3.37 7.53 -8.36
C GLY A 394 -2.60 6.37 -8.99
N GLU A 395 -1.77 6.64 -9.99
CA GLU A 395 -0.97 5.63 -10.70
C GLU A 395 0.50 5.70 -10.25
N MET A 396 1.12 4.53 -10.11
CA MET A 396 2.52 4.42 -9.76
C MET A 396 3.40 4.51 -11.00
N GLU A 397 4.45 5.32 -10.91
CA GLU A 397 5.46 5.46 -11.95
C GLU A 397 6.74 4.74 -11.56
N GLN A 398 7.50 4.31 -12.56
CA GLN A 398 8.76 3.62 -12.35
C GLN A 398 9.82 4.01 -13.37
N VAL A 399 11.07 4.03 -12.91
CA VAL A 399 12.27 4.15 -13.73
C VAL A 399 13.21 3.01 -13.41
N ILE A 400 14.00 2.57 -14.39
CA ILE A 400 14.99 1.51 -14.20
C ILE A 400 16.37 2.15 -14.28
N LEU A 401 17.11 2.07 -13.18
CA LEU A 401 18.52 2.45 -13.12
C LEU A 401 19.38 1.23 -13.46
N LEU A 402 20.40 1.43 -14.29
CA LEU A 402 21.34 0.37 -14.69
C LEU A 402 22.68 0.61 -13.99
N LYS A 403 23.20 -0.41 -13.31
CA LYS A 403 24.44 -0.30 -12.53
C LYS A 403 25.62 0.22 -13.37
N ASN A 404 25.81 -0.34 -14.56
CA ASN A 404 26.88 0.07 -15.47
C ASN A 404 26.82 1.55 -15.90
N LYS A 405 25.63 2.16 -15.95
CA LYS A 405 25.49 3.59 -16.25
C LYS A 405 25.85 4.47 -15.06
N LEU A 406 25.58 4.00 -13.85
CA LEU A 406 25.93 4.71 -12.62
C LEU A 406 27.43 4.64 -12.35
N GLU A 407 28.04 3.46 -12.55
CA GLU A 407 29.48 3.25 -12.41
C GLU A 407 30.31 4.04 -13.45
N ALA A 408 29.75 4.30 -14.62
CA ALA A 408 30.39 5.14 -15.63
C ALA A 408 30.48 6.62 -15.24
N GLN A 409 29.69 7.06 -14.24
CA GLN A 409 29.71 8.43 -13.75
C GLN A 409 30.70 8.55 -12.58
N GLU A 410 31.88 9.11 -12.85
CA GLU A 410 32.84 9.41 -11.80
C GLU A 410 32.23 10.39 -10.79
N ASN A 411 32.43 10.10 -9.50
CA ASN A 411 32.00 10.95 -8.40
C ASN A 411 30.49 11.22 -8.30
N LEU A 412 29.60 10.37 -8.83
CA LEU A 412 28.14 10.51 -8.71
C LEU A 412 27.66 10.84 -7.29
N HIS A 413 27.06 12.02 -7.06
CA HIS A 413 26.61 12.46 -5.74
C HIS A 413 25.11 12.26 -5.52
N THR A 414 24.29 12.48 -6.54
CA THR A 414 22.84 12.41 -6.43
C THR A 414 22.19 11.91 -7.72
N ILE A 415 21.12 11.14 -7.58
CA ILE A 415 20.24 10.75 -8.68
C ILE A 415 18.94 11.51 -8.52
N THR A 416 18.57 12.34 -9.50
CA THR A 416 17.33 13.13 -9.43
C THR A 416 16.28 12.56 -10.38
N VAL A 417 15.09 12.28 -9.86
CA VAL A 417 13.89 11.97 -10.63
C VAL A 417 12.98 13.20 -10.65
N LYS A 418 12.64 13.70 -11.84
CA LYS A 418 11.74 14.85 -12.00
C LYS A 418 10.76 14.70 -13.15
N ILE A 419 9.66 15.45 -13.04
CA ILE A 419 8.67 15.61 -14.12
C ILE A 419 8.95 16.93 -14.82
N GLU A 420 9.20 16.87 -16.13
CA GLU A 420 9.45 18.04 -16.97
C GLU A 420 8.27 18.24 -17.93
N GLU A 421 7.72 19.45 -17.96
CA GLU A 421 6.85 19.93 -19.05
C GLU A 421 7.77 20.57 -20.12
N GLU A 422 7.37 20.57 -21.40
CA GLU A 422 8.22 20.93 -22.55
C GLU A 422 9.08 22.20 -22.37
#